data_AF-A0A5M6CDS1-F1
#
_entry.id   AF-A0A5M6CDS1-F1
#
_cell.length_a   1.000
_cell.length_b   1.000
_cell.length_c   1.000
_cell.angle_alpha   90.00
_cell.angle_beta   90.00
_cell.angle_gamma   90.00
#
_symmetry.space_group_name_H-M   'P 1'
#
loop_
_entity.id
_entity.type
_entity.pdbx_description
1 polymer ?
#
loop_
_entity_poly.entity_id
_entity_poly.type
_entity_poly.pdbx_seq_one_letter_code
_entity_poly.pdbx_strand_id
1 'polypeptide(L)'
;MKQFPAFLLFVLFSICIFSSCKNSNSPQAVTEKFLTSVVQADFDKAKALSTKNTWGMLDIWAAFTKEIPENVKAEKAENFKVKILDTKTESDSTVIVTYSTEPKILPFNKIRLQKELDIEGRIKWKVDISTLELGTGDELYINAVDSTSGIRLEMERQSPDTISDKQENNPQQ
;
A
#
# COMPACT_ATOMS: atom_id res chain seq x y z
N MET A 1 -33.20 60.68 11.35
CA MET A 1 -31.99 59.95 10.90
C MET A 1 -31.46 59.11 12.06
N LYS A 2 -31.73 57.81 12.10
CA LYS A 2 -31.11 56.86 13.05
C LYS A 2 -30.65 55.65 12.26
N GLN A 3 -29.39 55.72 11.81
CA GLN A 3 -28.71 54.71 11.00
C GLN A 3 -27.94 53.78 11.94
N PHE A 4 -28.55 52.69 12.40
CA PHE A 4 -27.81 51.59 13.04
C PHE A 4 -28.60 50.30 12.76
N PRO A 5 -28.21 49.53 11.74
CA PRO A 5 -27.76 48.17 12.01
C PRO A 5 -26.79 47.62 10.95
N ALA A 6 -25.66 48.28 10.67
CA ALA A 6 -24.66 47.73 9.73
C ALA A 6 -23.57 46.90 10.44
N PHE A 7 -23.33 47.16 11.73
CA PHE A 7 -22.20 46.56 12.46
C PHE A 7 -22.46 45.12 12.93
N LEU A 8 -23.72 44.75 13.17
CA LEU A 8 -24.09 43.44 13.72
C LEU A 8 -24.15 42.32 12.64
N LEU A 9 -24.23 42.70 11.37
CA LEU A 9 -24.23 41.76 10.24
C LEU A 9 -22.80 41.29 9.86
N PHE A 10 -21.77 42.10 10.14
CA PHE A 10 -20.39 41.81 9.76
C PHE A 10 -19.71 40.79 10.69
N VAL A 11 -20.14 40.74 11.96
CA VAL A 11 -19.61 39.79 12.96
C VAL A 11 -20.12 38.37 12.71
N LEU A 12 -21.32 38.21 12.14
CA LEU A 12 -21.90 36.89 11.87
C LEU A 12 -21.31 36.20 10.63
N PHE A 13 -20.70 36.95 9.70
CA PHE A 13 -20.06 36.39 8.50
C PHE A 13 -18.64 35.85 8.76
N SER A 14 -18.00 36.27 9.87
CA SER A 14 -16.61 35.88 10.18
C SER A 14 -16.46 34.48 10.82
N ILE A 15 -17.57 33.82 11.20
CA ILE A 15 -17.52 32.54 11.91
C ILE A 15 -17.61 31.33 10.95
N CYS A 16 -17.96 31.54 9.68
CA CYS A 16 -18.18 30.45 8.72
C CYS A 16 -16.95 30.01 7.91
N ILE A 17 -15.75 30.56 8.16
CA ILE A 17 -14.56 30.30 7.32
C ILE A 17 -13.67 29.14 7.81
N PHE A 18 -14.03 28.44 8.89
CA PHE A 18 -13.11 27.51 9.57
C PHE A 18 -13.36 26.00 9.42
N SER A 19 -14.23 25.52 8.52
CA SER A 19 -14.57 24.08 8.52
C SER A 19 -14.62 23.41 7.14
N SER A 20 -13.60 23.61 6.30
CA SER A 20 -13.29 22.62 5.26
C SER A 20 -11.82 22.64 4.85
N CYS A 21 -10.91 22.66 5.82
CA CYS A 21 -9.56 22.18 5.57
C CYS A 21 -9.65 20.65 5.62
N LYS A 22 -9.57 19.96 4.47
CA LYS A 22 -9.36 18.50 4.43
C LYS A 22 -8.24 18.19 5.42
N ASN A 23 -8.56 17.54 6.55
CA ASN A 23 -7.57 17.23 7.58
C ASN A 23 -6.49 16.36 6.92
N SER A 24 -5.35 16.98 6.61
CA SER A 24 -4.29 16.38 5.81
C SER A 24 -3.59 15.22 6.52
N ASN A 25 -3.93 15.02 7.79
CA ASN A 25 -3.45 14.01 8.73
C ASN A 25 -4.65 13.21 9.30
N SER A 26 -5.67 12.87 8.50
CA SER A 26 -6.61 11.81 8.85
C SER A 26 -6.07 10.43 8.42
N PRO A 27 -6.49 9.31 9.04
CA PRO A 27 -6.08 7.97 8.62
C PRO A 27 -6.33 7.71 7.13
N GLN A 28 -7.46 8.19 6.62
CA GLN A 28 -7.84 8.07 5.22
C GLN A 28 -6.89 8.86 4.31
N ALA A 29 -6.63 10.12 4.66
CA ALA A 29 -5.74 10.99 3.87
C ALA A 29 -4.30 10.46 3.84
N VAL A 30 -3.82 9.90 4.97
CA VAL A 30 -2.49 9.27 5.02
C VAL A 30 -2.46 7.99 4.18
N THR A 31 -3.52 7.18 4.22
CA THR A 31 -3.65 5.97 3.38
C THR A 31 -3.61 6.31 1.88
N GLU A 32 -4.41 7.28 1.44
CA GLU A 32 -4.41 7.75 0.04
C GLU A 32 -3.01 8.24 -0.37
N LYS A 33 -2.40 9.12 0.42
CA LYS A 33 -1.06 9.64 0.14
C LYS A 33 0.00 8.54 0.09
N PHE A 34 -0.08 7.56 0.98
CA PHE A 34 0.85 6.44 1.02
C PHE A 34 0.74 5.60 -0.26
N LEU A 35 -0.47 5.17 -0.62
CA LEU A 35 -0.73 4.37 -1.82
C LEU A 35 -0.34 5.12 -3.10
N THR A 36 -0.64 6.42 -3.18
CA THR A 36 -0.21 7.27 -4.29
C THR A 36 1.31 7.39 -4.37
N SER A 37 2.01 7.52 -3.23
CA SER A 37 3.48 7.58 -3.22
C SER A 37 4.08 6.25 -3.70
N VAL A 38 3.48 5.11 -3.31
CA VAL A 38 3.91 3.78 -3.75
C VAL A 38 3.76 3.61 -5.26
N VAL A 39 2.61 3.96 -5.87
CA VAL A 39 2.42 3.82 -7.32
C VAL A 39 3.33 4.78 -8.11
N GLN A 40 3.66 5.94 -7.54
CA GLN A 40 4.58 6.92 -8.11
C GLN A 40 6.06 6.55 -7.91
N ALA A 41 6.35 5.40 -7.27
CA ALA A 41 7.69 5.00 -6.86
C ALA A 41 8.43 6.04 -5.98
N ASP A 42 7.69 6.92 -5.31
CA ASP A 42 8.20 7.90 -4.34
C ASP A 42 8.29 7.24 -2.95
N PHE A 43 9.26 6.33 -2.82
CA PHE A 43 9.43 5.55 -1.59
C PHE A 43 9.92 6.37 -0.42
N ASP A 44 10.59 7.51 -0.65
CA ASP A 44 10.99 8.42 0.43
C ASP A 44 9.77 9.08 1.07
N LYS A 45 8.80 9.51 0.25
CA LYS A 45 7.54 10.02 0.77
C LYS A 45 6.70 8.91 1.41
N ALA A 46 6.70 7.70 0.85
CA ALA A 46 6.03 6.55 1.49
C ALA A 46 6.64 6.22 2.86
N LYS A 47 7.97 6.28 3.01
CA LYS A 47 8.68 6.15 4.31
C LYS A 47 8.29 7.26 5.28
N ALA A 48 8.20 8.50 4.79
CA ALA A 48 7.76 9.64 5.59
C ALA A 48 6.30 9.52 6.07
N LEU A 49 5.47 8.69 5.43
CA LEU A 49 4.08 8.40 5.81
C LEU A 49 3.90 7.11 6.60
N SER A 50 4.97 6.37 6.87
CA SER A 50 4.92 5.06 7.51
C SER A 50 5.79 4.96 8.77
N THR A 51 5.54 3.92 9.56
CA THR A 51 6.34 3.52 10.72
C THR A 51 7.70 3.01 10.24
N LYS A 52 8.71 3.08 11.12
CA LYS A 52 10.04 2.50 10.81
C LYS A 52 9.98 1.01 10.48
N ASN A 53 9.05 0.28 11.08
CA ASN A 53 8.83 -1.15 10.82
C ASN A 53 8.42 -1.42 9.36
N THR A 54 7.82 -0.44 8.69
CA THR A 54 7.37 -0.56 7.30
C THR A 54 8.49 -0.27 6.30
N TRP A 55 9.58 0.39 6.71
CA TRP A 55 10.63 0.85 5.79
C TRP A 55 11.32 -0.27 5.03
N GLY A 56 11.60 -1.41 5.70
CA GLY A 56 12.22 -2.56 5.04
C GLY A 56 11.39 -3.13 3.88
N MET A 57 10.05 -3.14 4.02
CA MET A 57 9.15 -3.54 2.93
C MET A 57 9.20 -2.53 1.77
N LEU A 58 9.25 -1.24 2.08
CA LEU A 58 9.36 -0.19 1.06
C LEU A 58 10.70 -0.25 0.30
N ASP A 59 11.79 -0.62 0.97
CA ASP A 59 13.09 -0.83 0.33
C ASP A 59 13.05 -1.99 -0.67
N ILE A 60 12.36 -3.07 -0.33
CA ILE A 60 12.14 -4.22 -1.22
C ILE A 60 11.32 -3.78 -2.45
N TRP A 61 10.23 -3.03 -2.26
CA TRP A 61 9.44 -2.50 -3.38
C TRP A 61 10.23 -1.51 -4.24
N ALA A 62 11.08 -0.69 -3.63
CA ALA A 62 11.98 0.21 -4.34
C ALA A 62 12.98 -0.54 -5.22
N ALA A 63 13.48 -1.70 -4.78
CA ALA A 63 14.33 -2.55 -5.62
C ALA A 63 13.56 -3.12 -6.82
N PHE A 64 12.36 -3.65 -6.61
CA PHE A 64 11.55 -4.24 -7.69
C PHE A 64 11.08 -3.24 -8.75
N THR A 65 10.80 -2.00 -8.34
CA THR A 65 10.35 -0.97 -9.29
C THR A 65 11.46 -0.45 -10.21
N LYS A 66 12.74 -0.69 -9.92
CA LYS A 66 13.85 -0.29 -10.80
C LYS A 66 13.80 -0.98 -12.16
N GLU A 67 13.32 -2.22 -12.19
CA GLU A 67 13.20 -3.02 -13.41
C GLU A 67 11.97 -2.65 -14.25
N ILE A 68 11.07 -1.80 -13.73
CA ILE A 68 9.87 -1.36 -14.45
C ILE A 68 10.21 -0.15 -15.33
N PRO A 69 9.89 -0.17 -16.64
CA PRO A 69 10.07 0.97 -17.51
C PRO A 69 9.33 2.23 -17.03
N GLU A 70 9.94 3.40 -17.22
CA GLU A 70 9.42 4.66 -16.69
C GLU A 70 8.07 5.06 -17.30
N ASN A 71 7.84 4.76 -18.58
CA ASN A 71 6.56 4.99 -19.25
C ASN A 71 5.43 4.19 -18.59
N VAL A 72 5.70 2.95 -18.17
CA VAL A 72 4.72 2.09 -17.48
C VAL A 72 4.40 2.63 -16.10
N LYS A 73 5.40 3.17 -15.37
CA LYS A 73 5.18 3.81 -14.07
C LYS A 73 4.30 5.05 -14.19
N ALA A 74 4.61 5.92 -15.14
CA ALA A 74 3.86 7.14 -15.38
C ALA A 74 2.40 6.86 -15.72
N GLU A 75 2.15 5.92 -16.64
CA GLU A 75 0.79 5.51 -17.03
C GLU A 75 -0.01 4.94 -15.84
N LYS A 76 0.62 4.07 -15.04
CA LYS A 76 -0.02 3.52 -13.83
C LYS A 76 -0.34 4.59 -12.81
N ALA A 77 0.55 5.56 -12.61
CA ALA A 77 0.34 6.65 -11.67
C ALA A 77 -0.76 7.63 -12.11
N GLU A 78 -0.86 7.94 -13.40
CA GLU A 78 -1.88 8.84 -13.95
C GLU A 78 -3.30 8.29 -13.79
N ASN A 79 -3.46 6.98 -14.00
CA ASN A 79 -4.76 6.31 -13.91
C ASN A 79 -5.09 5.82 -12.50
N PHE A 80 -4.21 6.04 -11.53
CA PHE A 80 -4.36 5.50 -10.19
C PHE A 80 -5.43 6.23 -9.38
N LYS A 81 -6.43 5.49 -8.92
CA LYS A 81 -7.50 5.98 -8.05
C LYS A 81 -7.54 5.16 -6.77
N VAL A 82 -7.72 5.86 -5.65
CA VAL A 82 -7.96 5.25 -4.33
C VAL A 82 -9.37 5.57 -3.91
N LYS A 83 -10.11 4.56 -3.43
CA LYS A 83 -11.41 4.73 -2.80
C LYS A 83 -11.35 4.14 -1.41
N ILE A 84 -11.66 4.94 -0.40
CA ILE A 84 -11.80 4.48 0.98
C ILE A 84 -13.19 3.87 1.16
N LEU A 85 -13.23 2.65 1.68
CA LEU A 85 -14.47 1.88 1.87
C LEU A 85 -14.95 1.93 3.32
N ASP A 86 -14.02 1.77 4.27
CA ASP A 86 -14.33 1.73 5.69
C ASP A 86 -13.13 2.18 6.53
N THR A 87 -13.39 2.60 7.77
CA THR A 87 -12.37 2.95 8.76
C THR A 87 -12.81 2.43 10.13
N LYS A 88 -12.11 1.41 10.62
CA LYS A 88 -12.38 0.76 11.90
C LYS A 88 -11.30 1.11 12.92
N THR A 89 -11.70 1.67 14.06
CA THR A 89 -10.80 1.85 15.20
C THR A 89 -10.53 0.52 15.87
N GLU A 90 -9.25 0.16 16.03
CA GLU A 90 -8.82 -1.03 16.77
C GLU A 90 -8.47 -0.66 18.22
N SER A 91 -7.88 0.52 18.43
CA SER A 91 -7.54 1.07 19.74
C SER A 91 -7.45 2.60 19.69
N ASP A 92 -7.18 3.26 20.82
CA ASP A 92 -6.99 4.72 20.88
C ASP A 92 -5.84 5.22 19.99
N SER A 93 -4.87 4.36 19.69
CA SER A 93 -3.68 4.67 18.89
C SER A 93 -3.66 3.98 17.52
N THR A 94 -4.62 3.10 17.23
CA THR A 94 -4.58 2.25 16.03
C THR A 94 -5.92 2.23 15.29
N VAL A 95 -5.84 2.38 13.97
CA VAL A 95 -6.99 2.37 13.06
C VAL A 95 -6.67 1.49 11.86
N ILE A 96 -7.68 0.76 11.37
CA ILE A 96 -7.61 -0.02 10.14
C ILE A 96 -8.48 0.68 9.09
N VAL A 97 -7.88 1.00 7.95
CA VAL A 97 -8.57 1.59 6.79
C VAL A 97 -8.73 0.50 5.73
N THR A 98 -9.97 0.26 5.31
CA THR A 98 -10.28 -0.61 4.17
C THR A 98 -10.43 0.26 2.93
N TYR A 99 -9.79 -0.12 1.83
CA TYR A 99 -9.76 0.66 0.59
C TYR A 99 -9.89 -0.24 -0.65
N SER A 100 -10.10 0.37 -1.81
CA SER A 100 -9.93 -0.26 -3.11
C SER A 100 -9.10 0.66 -4.01
N THR A 101 -8.31 0.08 -4.91
CA THR A 101 -7.55 0.83 -5.91
C THR A 101 -7.86 0.38 -7.32
N GLU A 102 -7.80 1.33 -8.25
CA GLU A 102 -7.88 1.08 -9.69
C GLU A 102 -6.66 1.75 -10.34
N PRO A 103 -5.75 0.99 -10.98
CA PRO A 103 -5.64 -0.48 -10.97
C PRO A 103 -5.31 -1.06 -9.58
N LYS A 104 -5.52 -2.37 -9.37
CA LYS A 104 -5.11 -3.07 -8.14
C LYS A 104 -3.57 -3.14 -8.10
N ILE A 105 -2.95 -2.57 -7.06
CA ILE A 105 -1.47 -2.53 -6.92
C ILE A 105 -0.93 -3.41 -5.79
N LEU A 106 -1.79 -3.81 -4.85
CA LEU A 106 -1.42 -4.61 -3.68
C LEU A 106 -2.42 -5.76 -3.54
N PRO A 107 -1.97 -6.95 -3.06
CA PRO A 107 -2.85 -8.10 -2.91
C PRO A 107 -3.90 -7.88 -1.79
N PHE A 108 -3.58 -7.02 -0.81
CA PHE A 108 -4.46 -6.66 0.29
C PHE A 108 -5.21 -5.34 0.05
N ASN A 109 -6.32 -5.18 0.75
CA ASN A 109 -7.23 -4.04 0.67
C ASN A 109 -7.48 -3.36 2.03
N LYS A 110 -6.67 -3.71 3.04
CA LYS A 110 -6.68 -3.10 4.38
C LYS A 110 -5.30 -2.58 4.68
N ILE A 111 -5.21 -1.42 5.33
CA ILE A 111 -3.97 -0.86 5.84
C ILE A 111 -4.20 -0.46 7.30
N ARG A 112 -3.28 -0.84 8.17
CA ARG A 112 -3.24 -0.38 9.55
C ARG A 112 -2.46 0.93 9.65
N LEU A 113 -2.93 1.83 10.49
CA LEU A 113 -2.24 3.05 10.85
C LEU A 113 -2.11 3.18 12.36
N GLN A 114 -0.97 3.69 12.79
CA GLN A 114 -0.65 3.96 14.18
C GLN A 114 -0.40 5.45 14.39
N LYS A 115 -0.83 5.97 15.54
CA LYS A 115 -0.45 7.31 16.00
C LYS A 115 1.00 7.29 16.46
N GLU A 116 1.80 8.20 15.92
CA GLU A 116 3.16 8.49 16.39
C GLU A 116 3.30 9.98 16.69
N LEU A 117 4.13 10.32 17.68
CA LEU A 117 4.54 11.70 17.92
C LEU A 117 5.70 12.05 17.00
N ASP A 118 5.59 13.19 16.31
CA ASP A 118 6.74 13.75 15.61
C ASP A 118 7.70 14.47 16.57
N ILE A 119 8.84 14.92 16.04
CA ILE A 119 9.86 15.65 16.80
C ILE A 119 9.35 16.96 17.42
N GLU A 120 8.21 17.47 16.96
CA GLU A 120 7.54 18.69 17.46
C GLU A 120 6.43 18.35 18.46
N GLY A 121 6.25 17.07 18.83
CA GLY A 121 5.23 16.60 19.76
C GLY A 121 3.82 16.53 19.17
N ARG A 122 3.66 16.62 17.84
CA ARG A 122 2.36 16.51 17.18
C ARG A 122 2.04 15.06 16.86
N ILE A 123 0.78 14.68 17.06
CA ILE A 123 0.28 13.36 16.67
C ILE A 123 0.15 13.28 15.15
N LYS A 124 0.82 12.29 14.54
CA LYS A 124 0.70 11.95 13.12
C LYS A 124 0.26 10.51 12.96
N TRP A 125 -0.59 10.26 11.97
CA TRP A 125 -0.88 8.90 11.56
C TRP A 125 0.22 8.38 10.65
N LYS A 126 0.63 7.14 10.89
CA LYS A 126 1.67 6.45 10.14
C LYS A 126 1.17 5.09 9.72
N VAL A 127 1.36 4.75 8.46
CA VAL A 127 1.07 3.42 7.93
C VAL A 127 1.98 2.39 8.58
N ASP A 128 1.39 1.30 9.08
CA ASP A 128 2.09 0.21 9.70
C ASP A 128 1.75 -1.12 9.04
N ILE A 129 2.64 -1.61 8.17
CA ILE A 129 2.44 -2.85 7.42
C ILE A 129 2.89 -4.08 8.20
N SER A 130 3.58 -3.92 9.34
CA SER A 130 4.19 -5.04 10.07
C SER A 130 3.18 -6.05 10.63
N THR A 131 1.90 -5.70 10.71
CA THR A 131 0.82 -6.58 11.19
C THR A 131 -0.28 -6.80 10.17
N LEU A 132 -0.05 -6.40 8.91
CA LEU A 132 -0.87 -6.95 7.85
C LEU A 132 -0.59 -8.44 7.84
N GLU A 133 -1.47 -9.19 8.50
CA GLU A 133 -1.67 -10.60 8.21
C GLU A 133 -1.96 -10.66 6.71
N LEU A 134 -0.90 -10.86 5.93
CA LEU A 134 -0.99 -11.25 4.55
C LEU A 134 -1.73 -12.59 4.58
N GLY A 135 -3.06 -12.52 4.45
CA GLY A 135 -3.94 -13.67 4.51
C GLY A 135 -3.34 -14.79 3.67
N THR A 136 -3.14 -15.93 4.31
CA THR A 136 -2.82 -17.26 3.76
C THR A 136 -2.67 -17.31 2.25
N GLY A 137 -1.42 -17.38 1.78
CA GLY A 137 -0.91 -18.31 0.75
C GLY A 137 -1.44 -18.26 -0.69
N ASP A 138 -2.73 -17.98 -0.92
CA ASP A 138 -3.40 -18.27 -2.19
C ASP A 138 -3.50 -17.04 -3.12
N GLU A 139 -3.33 -15.82 -2.59
CA GLU A 139 -3.39 -14.58 -3.40
C GLU A 139 -2.03 -13.90 -3.65
N LEU A 140 -0.92 -14.52 -3.22
CA LEU A 140 0.45 -14.07 -3.54
C LEU A 140 0.96 -14.65 -4.88
N TYR A 141 0.06 -14.95 -5.83
CA TYR A 141 0.47 -15.03 -7.22
C TYR A 141 0.77 -13.61 -7.70
N ILE A 142 2.03 -13.20 -7.52
CA ILE A 142 2.63 -12.16 -8.32
C ILE A 142 2.58 -12.68 -9.75
N ASN A 143 1.48 -12.43 -10.47
CA ASN A 143 1.49 -12.48 -11.93
C ASN A 143 2.35 -11.31 -12.38
N ALA A 144 3.67 -11.50 -12.33
CA ALA A 144 4.65 -10.76 -13.12
C ALA A 144 4.53 -11.14 -14.62
N VAL A 145 3.41 -11.72 -15.04
CA VAL A 145 3.14 -12.23 -16.38
C VAL A 145 1.77 -11.71 -16.81
N ASP A 146 1.65 -10.41 -17.01
CA ASP A 146 0.62 -9.86 -17.90
C ASP A 146 1.13 -8.64 -18.68
N SER A 147 2.42 -8.65 -19.04
CA SER A 147 3.00 -7.65 -19.94
C SER A 147 4.01 -8.26 -20.94
N THR A 148 4.03 -9.57 -21.11
CA THR A 148 4.84 -10.21 -22.15
C THR A 148 4.03 -11.31 -22.81
N SER A 149 3.28 -10.90 -23.82
CA SER A 149 2.91 -11.74 -24.94
C SER A 149 4.13 -12.54 -25.41
N GLY A 150 4.07 -13.86 -25.23
CA GLY A 150 4.94 -14.84 -25.88
C GLY A 150 6.33 -15.04 -25.27
N ILE A 151 6.47 -16.08 -24.45
CA ILE A 151 7.50 -17.14 -24.56
C ILE A 151 7.05 -18.26 -23.60
N ARG A 152 6.59 -19.37 -24.17
CA ARG A 152 6.35 -20.63 -23.47
C ARG A 152 7.72 -21.29 -23.26
N LEU A 153 8.31 -21.13 -22.07
CA LEU A 153 9.40 -22.00 -21.65
C LEU A 153 8.79 -23.24 -21.00
N GLU A 154 8.65 -24.27 -21.81
CA GLU A 154 8.34 -25.63 -21.38
C GLU A 154 9.53 -26.13 -20.55
N MET A 155 9.43 -26.04 -19.23
CA MET A 155 10.39 -26.69 -18.33
C MET A 155 9.93 -28.13 -18.14
N GLU A 156 10.38 -29.00 -19.03
CA GLU A 156 10.23 -30.45 -18.91
C GLU A 156 10.94 -30.91 -17.62
N ARG A 157 10.17 -31.28 -16.59
CA ARG A 157 10.70 -31.95 -15.41
C ARG A 157 11.08 -33.37 -15.80
N GLN A 158 12.36 -33.59 -16.10
CA GLN A 158 12.94 -34.92 -16.08
C GLN A 158 12.79 -35.50 -14.67
N SER A 159 12.10 -36.63 -14.56
CA SER A 159 11.93 -37.35 -13.29
C SER A 159 13.29 -37.87 -12.79
N PRO A 160 13.58 -37.77 -11.48
CA PRO A 160 14.83 -38.27 -10.94
C PRO A 160 14.84 -39.79 -10.92
N ASP A 161 15.90 -40.35 -11.49
CA ASP A 161 16.24 -41.77 -11.52
C ASP A 161 16.13 -42.39 -10.12
N THR A 162 15.27 -43.40 -9.99
CA THR A 162 15.28 -44.26 -8.80
C THR A 162 16.34 -45.34 -9.01
N ILE A 163 17.47 -45.15 -8.35
CA ILE A 163 18.49 -46.17 -8.10
C ILE A 163 17.80 -47.35 -7.38
N SER A 164 17.78 -48.53 -8.02
CA SER A 164 17.44 -49.79 -7.36
C SER A 164 18.71 -50.63 -7.28
N ASP A 165 19.31 -50.64 -6.10
CA ASP A 165 20.43 -51.51 -5.75
C ASP A 165 19.97 -52.96 -5.57
N LYS A 166 20.69 -53.85 -6.26
CA LYS A 166 21.11 -55.23 -5.88
C LYS A 166 20.13 -56.19 -5.17
N GLN A 167 19.85 -57.29 -5.86
CA GLN A 167 20.15 -58.68 -5.41
C GLN A 167 20.44 -59.52 -6.68
N GLU A 168 21.67 -59.90 -7.03
CA GLU A 168 22.46 -61.03 -6.52
C GLU A 168 21.71 -62.38 -6.46
N ASN A 169 21.78 -63.16 -7.55
CA ASN A 169 22.09 -64.60 -7.46
C ASN A 169 22.58 -65.21 -8.81
N ASN A 170 23.89 -65.46 -8.85
CA ASN A 170 24.70 -66.54 -9.45
C ASN A 170 24.42 -67.18 -10.85
N PRO A 171 25.48 -67.57 -11.62
CA PRO A 171 25.40 -68.05 -13.00
C PRO A 171 25.48 -69.59 -13.14
N GLN A 172 25.40 -70.05 -14.40
CA GLN A 172 25.68 -71.39 -14.95
C GLN A 172 24.42 -72.27 -15.02
N GLN A 173 24.01 -72.86 -16.15
CA GLN A 173 24.69 -73.36 -17.35
C GLN A 173 23.73 -73.32 -18.55
#